data_AF-A0A954LA27-F1
#
_entry.id   AF-A0A954LA27-F1
#
_cell.length_a   1.000
_cell.length_b   1.000
_cell.length_c   1.000
_cell.angle_alpha   90.00
_cell.angle_beta   90.00
_cell.angle_gamma   90.00
#
_symmetry.space_group_name_H-M   'P 1'
#
loop_
_entity.id
_entity.type
_entity.pdbx_description
1 polymer ?
#
loop_
_entity_poly.entity_id
_entity_poly.type
_entity_poly.pdbx_seq_one_letter_code
_entity_poly.pdbx_strand_id
1 'polypeptide(L)' 'GVIVDSNHHGRETVPYGFGRRCSDRTFGHGGAQCAIGFCDPARQLVVAWSANGFCGEGQHQRRNRAINDAIYADLGL' A
#
# COMPACT_ATOMS: atom_id res chain seq x y z
N GLY A 1 9.99 10.00 -4.15
CA GLY A 1 9.25 11.10 -3.47
C GLY A 1 8.21 10.48 -2.56
N VAL A 2 7.89 11.06 -1.40
CA VAL A 2 6.90 10.47 -0.49
C VAL A 2 5.48 10.81 -0.96
N ILE A 3 4.57 9.84 -0.88
CA ILE A 3 3.15 9.96 -1.25
C ILE A 3 2.33 9.81 0.03
N VAL A 4 1.48 10.78 0.33
CA VAL A 4 0.43 10.66 1.36
C VAL A 4 -0.76 9.95 0.71
N ASP A 5 -1.36 9.00 1.42
CA ASP A 5 -2.48 8.22 0.89
C ASP A 5 -3.64 9.14 0.47
N SER A 6 -4.05 8.99 -0.78
CA SER A 6 -5.11 9.78 -1.40
C SER A 6 -6.49 9.15 -1.25
N ASN A 7 -6.64 8.13 -0.38
CA ASN A 7 -7.90 7.45 -0.09
C ASN A 7 -9.08 8.39 0.25
N HIS A 8 -8.79 9.59 0.78
CA HIS A 8 -9.77 10.65 1.04
C HIS A 8 -10.46 11.19 -0.23
N HIS A 9 -9.91 10.94 -1.43
CA HIS A 9 -10.51 11.28 -2.72
C HIS A 9 -11.37 10.16 -3.34
N GLY A 10 -11.42 8.97 -2.72
CA GLY A 10 -12.27 7.85 -3.15
C GLY A 10 -11.60 6.48 -2.99
N ARG A 11 -11.84 5.80 -1.86
CA ARG A 11 -11.27 4.46 -1.52
C ARG A 11 -11.51 3.36 -2.57
N GLU A 12 -12.52 3.52 -3.41
CA GLU A 12 -12.88 2.56 -4.48
C GLU A 12 -12.28 2.93 -5.84
N THR A 13 -12.00 4.22 -6.09
CA THR A 13 -11.65 4.76 -7.42
C THR A 13 -10.20 5.20 -7.54
N VAL A 14 -9.48 5.40 -6.43
CA VAL A 14 -8.09 5.86 -6.45
C VAL A 14 -7.14 4.68 -6.74
N PRO A 15 -6.40 4.68 -7.87
CA PRO A 15 -5.50 3.58 -8.25
C PRO A 15 -4.27 3.46 -7.34
N TYR A 16 -3.93 4.53 -6.63
CA TYR A 16 -2.74 4.67 -5.78
C TYR A 16 -3.15 4.80 -4.31
N GLY A 17 -3.10 3.70 -3.58
CA GLY A 17 -3.32 3.66 -2.14
C GLY A 17 -2.55 2.50 -1.51
N PHE A 18 -2.38 2.54 -0.19
CA PHE A 18 -1.62 1.50 0.54
C PHE A 18 -2.49 0.30 0.95
N GLY A 19 -3.74 0.23 0.49
CA GLY A 19 -4.67 -0.87 0.73
C GLY A 19 -6.10 -0.36 0.93
N ARG A 20 -7.09 -1.26 0.98
CA ARG A 20 -8.47 -0.84 1.28
C ARG A 20 -8.65 -0.47 2.75
N ARG A 21 -7.82 -1.05 3.63
CA ARG A 21 -7.97 -0.98 5.10
C ARG A 21 -7.01 -0.02 5.80
N CYS A 22 -6.06 0.57 5.09
CA CYS A 22 -5.22 1.62 5.65
C CYS A 22 -6.04 2.85 6.05
N SER A 23 -5.60 3.55 7.08
CA SER A 23 -6.22 4.79 7.55
C SER A 23 -5.91 5.95 6.61
N ASP A 24 -6.72 7.00 6.68
CA ASP A 24 -6.52 8.22 5.87
C ASP A 24 -5.21 8.97 6.22
N ARG A 25 -4.55 8.59 7.32
CA ARG A 25 -3.26 9.16 7.76
C ARG A 25 -2.06 8.38 7.23
N THR A 26 -2.29 7.36 6.42
CA THR A 26 -1.21 6.51 5.89
C THR A 26 -0.36 7.29 4.91
N PHE A 27 0.96 7.10 4.97
CA PHE A 27 1.91 7.73 4.04
C PHE A 27 3.08 6.80 3.76
N GLY A 28 3.67 6.92 2.57
CA GLY A 28 4.73 6.01 2.14
C GLY A 28 5.15 6.22 0.70
N HIS A 29 5.78 5.21 0.12
CA HIS A 29 6.20 5.23 -1.27
C HIS A 29 6.26 3.83 -1.87
N GLY A 30 5.77 3.69 -3.11
CA GLY A 30 6.06 2.54 -3.95
C GLY A 30 7.44 2.69 -4.59
N GLY A 31 8.27 1.67 -4.49
CA GLY A 31 9.52 1.56 -5.24
C GLY A 31 9.27 1.21 -6.71
N ALA A 32 10.32 0.92 -7.46
CA ALA A 32 10.25 0.64 -8.89
C ALA A 32 9.54 -0.70 -9.16
N GLN A 33 8.21 -0.74 -9.15
CA GLN A 33 7.36 -1.89 -9.50
C GLN A 33 7.68 -3.22 -8.77
N CYS A 34 8.51 -3.19 -7.72
CA CYS A 34 8.99 -4.36 -7.01
C CYS A 34 8.93 -4.22 -5.50
N ALA A 35 8.73 -3.02 -4.95
CA ALA A 35 8.75 -2.79 -3.50
C ALA A 35 7.75 -1.71 -3.09
N ILE A 36 7.38 -1.69 -1.81
CA ILE A 36 6.55 -0.67 -1.16
C ILE A 36 7.06 -0.49 0.27
N GLY A 37 7.03 0.74 0.77
CA GLY A 37 7.20 1.06 2.19
C GLY A 37 6.20 2.13 2.62
N PHE A 38 5.48 1.89 3.72
CA PHE A 38 4.51 2.86 4.26
C PHE A 38 4.32 2.72 5.78
N CYS A 39 3.75 3.77 6.37
CA CYS A 39 3.38 3.86 7.77
C CYS A 39 1.90 4.21 7.88
N ASP A 40 1.15 3.46 8.70
CA ASP A 40 -0.19 3.80 9.17
C ASP A 40 -0.13 4.16 10.68
N PRO A 41 -0.05 5.45 11.03
CA PRO A 41 0.07 5.88 12.41
C PRO A 41 -1.15 5.54 13.28
N ALA A 42 -2.34 5.51 12.68
CA ALA A 42 -3.58 5.23 13.43
C ALA A 42 -3.64 3.77 13.91
N ARG A 43 -2.96 2.89 13.18
CA ARG A 43 -2.89 1.45 13.47
C ARG A 43 -1.55 1.03 14.09
N GLN A 44 -0.66 1.98 14.33
CA GLN A 44 0.70 1.76 14.82
C GLN A 44 1.45 0.70 13.98
N LEU A 45 1.26 0.75 12.66
CA LEU A 45 1.77 -0.24 11.72
C LEU A 45 2.76 0.39 10.74
N VAL A 46 3.91 -0.25 10.55
CA VAL A 46 4.85 0.05 9.46
C VAL A 46 4.99 -1.21 8.61
N VAL A 47 4.88 -1.04 7.30
CA VAL A 47 5.00 -2.13 6.33
C VAL A 47 6.11 -1.81 5.35
N ALA A 48 6.98 -2.79 5.12
CA ALA A 48 7.97 -2.77 4.05
C ALA A 48 8.06 -4.16 3.42
N TRP A 49 7.95 -4.22 2.10
CA TRP A 49 8.15 -5.47 1.37
C TRP A 49 8.84 -5.21 0.02
N SER A 50 9.48 -6.25 -0.50
CA SER A 50 10.08 -6.29 -1.83
C SER A 50 9.81 -7.64 -2.48
N ALA A 51 9.69 -7.66 -3.79
CA ALA A 51 9.48 -8.83 -4.62
C ALA A 51 10.57 -8.92 -5.68
N ASN A 52 10.88 -10.16 -6.10
CA ASN A 52 11.84 -10.38 -7.17
C ASN A 52 11.27 -9.91 -8.51
N GLY A 53 12.00 -9.04 -9.20
CA GLY A 53 11.71 -8.57 -10.55
C GLY A 53 10.66 -7.47 -10.67
N PHE A 54 10.62 -6.88 -11.86
CA PHE A 54 9.76 -5.76 -12.24
C PHE A 54 8.63 -6.29 -13.12
N CYS A 55 7.43 -6.47 -12.56
CA CYS A 55 6.33 -7.10 -13.28
C CYS A 55 5.49 -6.14 -14.14
N GLY A 56 5.88 -4.87 -14.23
CA GLY A 56 5.09 -3.81 -14.86
C GLY A 56 4.01 -3.25 -13.93
N GLU A 57 3.54 -2.05 -14.25
CA GLU A 57 2.68 -1.24 -13.36
C GLU A 57 1.38 -1.96 -12.97
N GLY A 58 0.63 -2.46 -13.96
CA GLY A 58 -0.66 -3.10 -13.67
C GLY A 58 -0.55 -4.35 -12.80
N GLN A 59 0.50 -5.16 -12.97
CA GLN A 59 0.75 -6.33 -12.11
C GLN A 59 1.25 -5.90 -10.74
N HIS A 60 2.09 -4.87 -10.68
CA HIS A 60 2.59 -4.32 -9.42
C HIS A 60 1.44 -3.81 -8.55
N GLN A 61 0.49 -3.07 -9.14
CA GLN A 61 -0.67 -2.55 -8.42
C GLN A 61 -1.57 -3.67 -7.85
N ARG A 62 -1.84 -4.72 -8.65
CA ARG A 62 -2.58 -5.90 -8.16
C ARG A 62 -1.87 -6.60 -7.01
N ARG A 63 -0.55 -6.80 -7.14
CA ARG A 63 0.27 -7.42 -6.10
C ARG A 63 0.31 -6.57 -4.83
N ASN A 64 0.50 -5.27 -4.97
CA ASN A 64 0.51 -4.32 -3.85
C ASN A 64 -0.79 -4.42 -3.04
N ARG A 65 -1.94 -4.38 -3.73
CA ARG A 65 -3.24 -4.55 -3.08
C ARG A 65 -3.34 -5.88 -2.35
N ALA A 66 -2.98 -6.99 -3.00
CA ALA A 66 -3.08 -8.32 -2.42
C ALA A 66 -2.18 -8.50 -1.19
N ILE A 67 -0.92 -8.04 -1.24
CA ILE A 67 0.03 -8.15 -0.13
C ILE A 67 -0.43 -7.29 1.05
N ASN A 68 -0.79 -6.03 0.82
CA ASN A 68 -1.17 -5.16 1.92
C ASN A 68 -2.51 -5.60 2.53
N ASP A 69 -3.47 -6.03 1.71
CA ASP A 69 -4.70 -6.62 2.24
C ASP A 69 -4.38 -7.91 3.02
N ALA A 70 -3.44 -8.78 2.61
CA ALA A 70 -3.08 -9.94 3.42
C ALA A 70 -2.48 -9.54 4.79
N ILE A 71 -1.56 -8.57 4.82
CA ILE A 71 -0.91 -8.09 6.05
C ILE A 71 -1.94 -7.58 7.06
N TYR A 72 -2.87 -6.73 6.63
CA TYR A 72 -3.90 -6.24 7.54
C TYR A 72 -4.84 -7.36 8.03
N ALA A 73 -5.05 -8.41 7.23
CA ALA A 73 -5.96 -9.50 7.61
C ALA A 73 -5.32 -10.34 8.70
N ASP A 74 -4.05 -10.67 8.51
CA ASP A 74 -3.24 -11.45 9.46
C ASP A 74 -3.08 -10.73 10.80
N LEU A 75 -2.98 -9.39 10.77
CA LEU A 75 -2.90 -8.56 11.97
C LEU A 75 -4.25 -8.24 12.62
N GLY A 76 -5.38 -8.62 12.00
CA GLY A 76 -6.72 -8.30 12.52
C GLY A 76 -7.09 -6.81 12.49
N LEU A 77 -6.54 -6.05 11.54
CA LEU A 77 -6.69 -4.58 11.40
C LEU A 77 -7.71 -4.17 10.33
#